data_AF-A0A959IRM8-F1
#
_entry.id   AF-A0A959IRM8-F1
#
_cell.length_a   1.000
_cell.length_b   1.000
_cell.length_c   1.000
_cell.angle_alpha   90.00
_cell.angle_beta   90.00
_cell.angle_gamma   90.00
#
_symmetry.space_group_name_H-M   'P 1'
#
loop_
_entity.id
_entity.type
_entity.pdbx_description
1 polymer ?
#
loop_
_entity_poly.entity_id
_entity_poly.type
_entity_poly.pdbx_seq_one_letter_code
_entity_poly.pdbx_strand_id
1 'polypeptide(L)'
;VFRQRYLLLLNWSIRQRDYARALTWIPAIEAGLRQHGKAVERHHRITFHYLIAGLLFQNRRHDQALHWNNLILNDPREDVVREIVYFARVLNLLIHYELGHHALLESLLRSTPKYLRARRALYTTEKALFRYLGKLLKTVDKAEKHQLTNDFRQALDTLFQDPKERRVFDYLDLRAWLGPG
;
A
#
# COMPACT_ATOMS: atom_id res chain seq x y z
N VAL A 1 -22.93 4.28 13.16
CA VAL A 1 -23.34 4.88 11.86
C VAL A 1 -22.16 5.42 11.06
N PHE A 2 -21.31 6.30 11.61
CA PHE A 2 -20.12 6.85 10.94
C PHE A 2 -19.17 5.79 10.33
N ARG A 3 -18.73 4.81 11.14
CA ARG A 3 -17.79 3.74 10.73
C ARG A 3 -18.27 2.94 9.51
N GLN A 4 -19.45 2.32 9.61
CA GLN A 4 -19.97 1.44 8.56
C GLN A 4 -20.19 2.20 7.26
N ARG A 5 -20.67 3.44 7.33
CA ARG A 5 -20.88 4.29 6.16
C ARG A 5 -19.58 4.55 5.40
N TYR A 6 -18.53 5.03 6.06
CA TYR A 6 -17.29 5.39 5.37
C TYR A 6 -16.43 4.18 4.96
N LEU A 7 -16.46 3.08 5.72
CA LEU A 7 -15.80 1.84 5.27
C LEU A 7 -16.45 1.28 4.00
N LEU A 8 -17.79 1.25 3.95
CA LEU A 8 -18.51 0.80 2.76
C LEU A 8 -18.25 1.73 1.57
N LEU A 9 -18.26 3.05 1.79
CA LEU A 9 -18.00 4.04 0.75
C LEU A 9 -16.56 3.95 0.20
N LEU A 10 -15.55 3.84 1.07
CA LEU A 10 -14.16 3.69 0.64
C LEU A 10 -13.94 2.38 -0.11
N ASN A 11 -14.45 1.26 0.43
CA ASN A 11 -14.33 -0.03 -0.24
C ASN A 11 -15.10 -0.06 -1.57
N TRP A 12 -16.27 0.58 -1.64
CA TRP A 12 -17.03 0.72 -2.88
C TRP A 12 -16.27 1.56 -3.90
N SER A 13 -15.73 2.72 -3.52
CA SER A 13 -14.95 3.56 -4.43
C SER A 13 -13.67 2.91 -4.91
N ILE A 14 -12.98 2.15 -4.05
CA ILE A 14 -11.81 1.35 -4.46
C ILE A 14 -12.21 0.32 -5.51
N ARG A 15 -13.36 -0.36 -5.32
CA ARG A 15 -13.89 -1.34 -6.28
C ARG A 15 -14.33 -0.71 -7.60
N GLN A 16 -14.96 0.47 -7.54
CA GLN A 16 -15.48 1.16 -8.73
C GLN A 16 -14.42 2.01 -9.45
N ARG A 17 -13.22 2.14 -8.88
CA ARG A 17 -12.17 3.06 -9.34
C ARG A 17 -12.64 4.53 -9.43
N ASP A 18 -13.77 4.87 -8.79
CA ASP A 18 -14.27 6.24 -8.64
C ASP A 18 -13.56 6.90 -7.45
N TYR A 19 -12.30 7.20 -7.69
CA TYR A 19 -11.43 7.71 -6.65
C TYR A 19 -11.61 9.21 -6.40
N ALA A 20 -11.99 9.98 -7.43
CA ALA A 20 -12.24 11.41 -7.32
C ALA A 20 -13.33 11.70 -6.26
N ARG A 21 -14.41 10.91 -6.28
CA ARG A 21 -15.46 11.02 -5.27
C ARG A 21 -14.99 10.63 -3.88
N ALA A 22 -14.16 9.59 -3.76
CA ALA A 22 -13.60 9.18 -2.47
C ALA A 22 -12.69 10.23 -1.84
N LEU A 23 -11.94 10.98 -2.65
CA LEU A 23 -11.10 12.08 -2.16
C LEU A 23 -11.92 13.17 -1.47
N THR A 24 -13.16 13.43 -1.93
CA THR A 24 -14.04 14.44 -1.31
C THR A 24 -14.44 14.08 0.14
N TRP A 25 -14.35 12.81 0.51
CA TRP A 25 -14.72 12.35 1.85
C TRP A 25 -13.56 12.39 2.84
N ILE A 26 -12.32 12.53 2.39
CA ILE A 26 -11.14 12.55 3.28
C ILE A 26 -11.27 13.62 4.37
N PRO A 27 -11.64 14.89 4.08
CA PRO A 27 -11.75 15.91 5.13
C PRO A 27 -12.83 15.57 6.17
N ALA A 28 -13.95 14.99 5.72
CA ALA A 28 -15.04 14.58 6.61
C ALA A 28 -14.63 13.37 7.48
N ILE A 29 -13.87 12.42 6.92
CA ILE A 29 -13.33 11.28 7.65
C ILE A 29 -12.31 11.77 8.69
N GLU A 30 -11.42 12.68 8.31
CA GLU A 30 -10.43 13.26 9.22
C GLU A 30 -11.09 14.03 10.37
N ALA A 31 -12.09 14.88 10.07
CA ALA A 31 -12.87 15.59 11.07
C ALA A 31 -13.57 14.62 12.03
N GLY A 32 -14.21 13.58 11.52
CA GLY A 32 -14.87 12.57 12.35
C GLY A 32 -13.89 11.72 13.19
N LEU A 33 -12.71 11.41 12.66
CA LEU A 33 -11.64 10.74 13.40
C LEU A 33 -11.09 11.63 14.53
N ARG A 34 -10.98 12.95 14.32
CA ARG A 34 -10.58 13.90 15.36
C ARG A 34 -11.66 14.07 16.42
N GLN A 35 -12.92 14.24 16.01
CA GLN A 35 -14.05 14.48 16.91
C GLN A 35 -14.40 13.26 17.77
N HIS A 36 -14.27 12.05 17.21
CA HIS A 36 -14.59 10.79 17.90
C HIS A 36 -13.34 10.00 18.29
N GLY A 37 -12.14 10.58 18.24
CA GLY A 37 -10.87 9.86 18.33
C GLY A 37 -10.66 9.03 19.60
N LYS A 38 -11.29 9.40 20.72
CA LYS A 38 -11.28 8.60 21.96
C LYS A 38 -12.29 7.43 21.96
N ALA A 39 -13.38 7.54 21.21
CA ALA A 39 -14.44 6.54 21.11
C ALA A 39 -14.22 5.55 19.95
N VAL A 40 -13.48 5.95 18.90
CA VAL A 40 -13.11 5.07 17.80
C VAL A 40 -11.93 4.21 18.24
N GLU A 41 -12.15 2.91 18.32
CA GLU A 41 -11.09 1.96 18.64
C GLU A 41 -9.93 2.09 17.66
N ARG A 42 -8.72 1.95 18.17
CA ARG A 42 -7.48 2.19 17.41
C ARG A 42 -7.41 1.39 16.11
N HIS A 43 -7.89 0.15 16.14
CA HIS A 43 -7.87 -0.74 15.00
C HIS A 43 -8.62 -0.15 13.80
N HIS A 44 -9.76 0.52 14.04
CA HIS A 44 -10.49 1.22 12.98
C HIS A 44 -9.72 2.42 12.43
N ARG A 45 -9.02 3.18 13.29
CA ARG A 45 -8.22 4.33 12.84
C ARG A 45 -7.12 3.88 11.88
N ILE A 46 -6.40 2.82 12.24
CA ILE A 46 -5.36 2.22 11.40
C ILE A 46 -5.94 1.77 10.05
N THR A 47 -7.11 1.12 10.06
CA THR A 47 -7.80 0.75 8.82
C THR A 47 -8.16 1.97 7.96
N PHE A 48 -8.69 3.04 8.56
CA PHE A 48 -9.01 4.26 7.81
C PHE A 48 -7.77 4.90 7.19
N HIS A 49 -6.69 5.03 7.97
CA HIS A 49 -5.43 5.57 7.47
C HIS A 49 -4.91 4.75 6.28
N TYR A 50 -4.99 3.42 6.35
CA TYR A 50 -4.53 2.54 5.29
C TYR A 50 -5.35 2.69 4.01
N LEU A 51 -6.69 2.69 4.15
CA LEU A 51 -7.59 2.88 3.00
C LEU A 51 -7.39 4.24 2.34
N ILE A 52 -7.20 5.31 3.12
CA ILE A 52 -6.94 6.66 2.60
C ILE A 52 -5.56 6.70 1.91
N ALA A 53 -4.53 6.12 2.52
CA ALA A 53 -3.19 6.06 1.93
C ALA A 53 -3.20 5.31 0.59
N GLY A 54 -3.85 4.13 0.53
CA GLY A 54 -4.01 3.36 -0.70
C GLY A 54 -4.80 4.11 -1.76
N LEU A 55 -5.89 4.79 -1.38
CA LEU A 55 -6.68 5.63 -2.29
C LEU A 55 -5.82 6.74 -2.90
N LEU A 56 -5.12 7.51 -2.07
CA LEU A 56 -4.26 8.60 -2.52
C LEU A 56 -3.12 8.10 -3.41
N PHE A 57 -2.54 6.95 -3.08
CA PHE A 57 -1.50 6.30 -3.86
C PHE A 57 -1.98 5.96 -5.27
N GLN A 58 -3.14 5.31 -5.40
CA GLN A 58 -3.71 4.98 -6.72
C GLN A 58 -4.08 6.23 -7.55
N ASN A 59 -4.23 7.40 -6.91
CA ASN A 59 -4.51 8.68 -7.58
C ASN A 59 -3.26 9.51 -7.85
N ARG A 60 -2.07 8.91 -7.77
CA ARG A 60 -0.79 9.60 -7.97
C ARG A 60 -0.54 10.76 -7.00
N ARG A 61 -1.26 10.80 -5.87
CA ARG A 61 -1.07 11.80 -4.78
C ARG A 61 -0.10 11.24 -3.73
N HIS A 62 1.12 10.93 -4.17
CA HIS A 62 2.08 10.15 -3.39
C HIS A 62 2.54 10.82 -2.10
N ASP A 63 2.72 12.14 -2.07
CA ASP A 63 3.09 12.88 -0.84
C ASP A 63 2.03 12.74 0.25
N GLN A 64 0.75 12.81 -0.13
CA GLN A 64 -0.34 12.64 0.81
C GLN A 64 -0.50 11.18 1.22
N ALA A 65 -0.34 10.25 0.28
CA ALA A 65 -0.29 8.83 0.61
C ALA A 65 0.80 8.53 1.65
N LEU A 66 1.99 9.14 1.50
CA LEU A 66 3.08 9.02 2.46
C LEU A 66 2.68 9.55 3.84
N HIS A 67 2.06 10.73 3.90
CA HIS A 67 1.58 11.32 5.16
C HIS A 67 0.66 10.35 5.92
N TRP A 68 -0.38 9.84 5.25
CA TRP A 68 -1.33 8.90 5.86
C TRP A 68 -0.70 7.55 6.21
N ASN A 69 0.20 7.04 5.38
CA ASN A 69 0.91 5.80 5.67
C ASN A 69 1.83 5.93 6.90
N ASN A 70 2.49 7.08 7.06
CA ASN A 70 3.34 7.36 8.22
C ASN A 70 2.56 7.42 9.54
N LEU A 71 1.27 7.80 9.52
CA LEU A 71 0.42 7.71 10.71
C LEU A 71 0.24 6.26 11.20
N ILE A 72 0.40 5.28 10.32
CA ILE A 72 0.36 3.84 10.65
C ILE A 72 1.75 3.39 11.12
N LEU A 73 2.80 3.76 10.38
CA LEU A 73 4.16 3.29 10.65
C LEU A 73 4.77 3.88 11.94
N ASN A 74 4.34 5.08 12.33
CA ASN A 74 4.77 5.75 13.56
C ASN A 74 3.86 5.43 14.75
N ASP A 75 2.87 4.57 14.58
CA ASP A 75 1.98 4.17 15.66
C ASP A 75 2.73 3.23 16.65
N PRO A 76 2.80 3.58 17.95
CA PRO A 76 3.64 2.84 18.91
C PRO A 76 3.10 1.46 19.32
N ARG A 77 1.89 1.05 18.89
CA ARG A 77 1.42 -0.32 19.16
C ARG A 77 1.01 -1.01 17.85
N GLU A 78 2.04 -1.55 17.19
CA GLU A 78 1.95 -2.32 15.94
C GLU A 78 1.09 -3.61 16.05
N ASP A 79 0.74 -4.03 17.27
CA ASP A 79 0.10 -5.31 17.58
C ASP A 79 -1.41 -5.35 17.27
N VAL A 80 -2.06 -4.18 17.23
CA VAL A 80 -3.53 -4.08 17.11
C VAL A 80 -4.04 -4.52 15.74
N VAL A 81 -3.35 -4.17 14.64
CA VAL A 81 -3.69 -4.62 13.27
C VAL A 81 -2.43 -4.96 12.48
N ARG A 82 -1.74 -6.00 12.94
CA ARG A 82 -0.43 -6.45 12.41
C ARG A 82 -0.40 -6.55 10.89
N GLU A 83 -1.45 -7.06 10.28
CA GLU A 83 -1.48 -7.26 8.84
C GLU A 83 -1.51 -5.96 8.04
N ILE A 84 -2.29 -4.98 8.50
CA ILE A 84 -2.28 -3.64 7.89
C ILE A 84 -0.91 -3.00 8.04
N VAL A 85 -0.25 -3.14 9.19
CA VAL A 85 1.11 -2.62 9.40
C VAL A 85 2.11 -3.27 8.43
N TYR A 86 1.96 -4.58 8.15
CA TYR A 86 2.82 -5.26 7.19
C TYR A 86 2.64 -4.71 5.78
N PHE A 87 1.41 -4.57 5.32
CA PHE A 87 1.14 -4.02 4.00
C PHE A 87 1.42 -2.51 3.91
N ALA A 88 1.28 -1.75 5.00
CA ALA A 88 1.70 -0.35 5.08
C ALA A 88 3.22 -0.20 4.85
N ARG A 89 4.03 -1.12 5.36
CA ARG A 89 5.48 -1.15 5.08
C ARG A 89 5.79 -1.48 3.62
N VAL A 90 5.02 -2.37 2.99
CA VAL A 90 5.16 -2.69 1.56
C VAL A 90 4.71 -1.51 0.69
N LEU A 91 3.56 -0.90 1.01
CA LEU A 91 3.07 0.31 0.36
C LEU A 91 4.08 1.45 0.47
N ASN A 92 4.78 1.58 1.61
CA ASN A 92 5.80 2.60 1.79
C ASN A 92 6.94 2.50 0.76
N LEU A 93 7.32 1.28 0.37
CA LEU A 93 8.32 1.06 -0.68
C LEU A 93 7.82 1.62 -2.02
N LEU A 94 6.56 1.35 -2.37
CA LEU A 94 5.97 1.84 -3.61
C LEU A 94 5.84 3.37 -3.61
N ILE A 95 5.41 3.96 -2.50
CA ILE A 95 5.31 5.41 -2.35
C ILE A 95 6.68 6.06 -2.57
N HIS A 96 7.73 5.56 -1.90
CA HIS A 96 9.07 6.12 -2.06
C HIS A 96 9.69 5.86 -3.43
N TYR A 97 9.32 4.75 -4.08
CA TYR A 97 9.66 4.52 -5.47
C TYR A 97 9.04 5.59 -6.38
N GLU A 98 7.73 5.85 -6.26
CA GLU A 98 7.04 6.84 -7.07
C GLU A 98 7.49 8.29 -6.79
N LEU A 99 7.93 8.57 -5.57
CA LEU A 99 8.53 9.87 -5.20
C LEU A 99 10.00 10.02 -5.64
N GLY A 100 10.62 8.97 -6.20
CA GLY A 100 12.03 9.01 -6.61
C GLY A 100 13.02 9.06 -5.44
N HIS A 101 12.60 8.68 -4.23
CA HIS A 101 13.45 8.68 -3.02
C HIS A 101 14.40 7.48 -3.00
N HIS A 102 15.30 7.38 -3.98
CA HIS A 102 16.11 6.18 -4.23
C HIS A 102 16.94 5.70 -3.02
N ALA A 103 17.64 6.62 -2.34
CA ALA A 103 18.46 6.28 -1.17
C ALA A 103 17.63 5.70 -0.02
N LEU A 104 16.45 6.28 0.22
CA LEU A 104 15.52 5.78 1.25
C LEU A 104 14.90 4.45 0.84
N LEU A 105 14.52 4.31 -0.43
CA LEU A 105 13.99 3.06 -0.97
C LEU A 105 14.99 1.92 -0.83
N GLU A 106 16.27 2.16 -1.12
CA GLU A 106 17.33 1.17 -0.97
C GLU A 106 17.46 0.69 0.49
N SER A 107 17.39 1.62 1.44
CA SER A 107 17.37 1.30 2.87
C SER A 107 16.16 0.45 3.25
N LEU A 108 14.97 0.85 2.80
CA LEU A 108 13.72 0.16 3.07
C LEU A 108 13.69 -1.25 2.44
N LEU A 109 14.27 -1.45 1.26
CA LEU A 109 14.38 -2.76 0.62
C LEU A 109 15.28 -3.73 1.40
N ARG A 110 16.19 -3.23 2.24
CA ARG A 110 16.95 -4.06 3.19
C ARG A 110 16.14 -4.35 4.45
N SER A 111 15.53 -3.33 5.04
CA SER A 111 14.88 -3.45 6.35
C SER A 111 13.51 -4.12 6.30
N THR A 112 12.68 -3.81 5.31
CA THR A 112 11.28 -4.28 5.24
C THR A 112 11.18 -5.80 5.11
N PRO A 113 11.92 -6.47 4.19
CA PRO A 113 11.86 -7.93 4.10
C PRO A 113 12.36 -8.62 5.37
N LYS A 114 13.38 -8.07 6.05
CA LYS A 114 13.89 -8.58 7.33
C LYS A 114 12.82 -8.46 8.43
N TYR A 115 12.20 -7.30 8.55
CA TYR A 115 11.14 -7.03 9.51
C TYR A 115 9.95 -8.00 9.35
N LEU A 116 9.52 -8.22 8.10
CA LEU A 116 8.38 -9.09 7.79
C LEU A 116 8.70 -10.56 8.05
N ARG A 117 9.87 -11.05 7.62
CA ARG A 117 10.30 -12.44 7.86
C ARG A 117 10.37 -12.81 9.34
N ALA A 118 10.74 -11.86 10.19
CA ALA A 118 10.78 -12.07 11.63
C ALA A 118 9.39 -12.25 12.26
N ARG A 119 8.31 -11.95 11.54
CA ARG A 119 6.93 -11.94 12.06
C ARG A 119 5.97 -12.85 11.29
N ARG A 120 6.22 -13.11 10.00
CA ARG A 120 5.47 -14.07 9.18
C ARG A 120 6.25 -14.53 7.95
N ALA A 121 5.81 -15.62 7.34
CA ALA A 121 6.25 -16.00 6.01
C ALA A 121 5.91 -14.90 5.00
N LEU A 122 6.87 -14.59 4.12
CA LEU A 122 6.66 -13.69 3.00
C LEU A 122 5.87 -14.39 1.89
N TYR A 123 4.88 -13.68 1.36
CA TYR A 123 4.18 -14.07 0.15
C TYR A 123 5.13 -14.08 -1.04
N THR A 124 4.83 -14.90 -2.04
CA THR A 124 5.62 -14.98 -3.27
C THR A 124 5.55 -13.65 -4.02
N THR A 125 4.38 -13.01 -4.00
CA THR A 125 4.15 -11.68 -4.56
C THR A 125 5.03 -10.60 -3.92
N GLU A 126 5.20 -10.62 -2.59
CA GLU A 126 6.10 -9.68 -1.90
C GLU A 126 7.57 -9.90 -2.28
N LYS A 127 7.99 -11.17 -2.36
CA LYS A 127 9.36 -11.52 -2.78
C LYS A 127 9.63 -11.06 -4.21
N ALA A 128 8.65 -11.25 -5.10
CA ALA A 128 8.73 -10.79 -6.48
C ALA A 128 8.85 -9.25 -6.54
N LEU A 129 8.04 -8.54 -5.75
CA LEU A 129 8.10 -7.08 -5.65
C LEU A 129 9.46 -6.57 -5.16
N PHE A 130 9.99 -7.14 -4.07
CA PHE A 130 11.30 -6.72 -3.53
C PHE A 130 12.43 -6.96 -4.53
N ARG A 131 12.38 -8.09 -5.25
CA ARG A 131 13.34 -8.41 -6.30
C ARG A 131 13.24 -7.43 -7.47
N TYR A 132 12.01 -7.13 -7.91
CA TYR A 132 11.74 -6.19 -8.98
C TYR A 132 12.28 -4.79 -8.64
N LEU A 133 11.88 -4.21 -7.51
CA LEU A 133 12.34 -2.88 -7.07
C LEU A 133 13.87 -2.85 -6.88
N GLY A 134 14.46 -3.91 -6.33
CA GLY A 134 15.90 -4.00 -6.13
C GLY A 134 16.70 -4.07 -7.43
N LYS A 135 16.17 -4.70 -8.48
CA LYS A 135 16.77 -4.67 -9.83
C LYS A 135 16.59 -3.30 -10.47
N LEU A 136 15.37 -2.77 -10.42
CA LEU A 136 14.99 -1.51 -11.05
C LEU A 136 15.82 -0.32 -10.57
N LEU A 137 16.20 -0.30 -9.28
CA LEU A 137 17.09 0.71 -8.71
C LEU A 137 18.51 0.69 -9.27
N LYS A 138 18.99 -0.49 -9.71
CA LYS A 138 20.36 -0.67 -10.23
C LYS A 138 20.43 -0.49 -11.74
N THR A 139 19.32 -0.71 -12.43
CA THR A 139 19.23 -0.56 -13.88
C THR A 139 19.18 0.91 -14.25
N VAL A 140 20.04 1.33 -15.19
CA VAL A 140 20.02 2.68 -15.76
C VAL A 140 19.33 2.68 -17.12
N ASP A 141 19.55 1.61 -17.90
CA ASP A 141 19.02 1.49 -19.26
C ASP A 141 17.49 1.44 -19.30
N LYS A 142 16.89 2.21 -20.22
CA LYS A 142 15.44 2.35 -20.31
C LYS A 142 14.77 1.10 -20.89
N ALA A 143 15.40 0.42 -21.84
CA ALA A 143 14.86 -0.79 -22.45
C ALA A 143 14.88 -1.95 -21.44
N GLU A 144 15.97 -2.08 -20.68
CA GLU A 144 16.08 -3.06 -19.60
C GLU A 144 15.06 -2.79 -18.49
N LYS A 145 14.83 -1.52 -18.09
CA LYS A 145 13.74 -1.18 -17.15
C LYS A 145 12.38 -1.61 -17.68
N HIS A 146 12.09 -1.36 -18.95
CA HIS A 146 10.83 -1.75 -19.56
C HIS A 146 10.65 -3.28 -19.55
N GLN A 147 11.70 -4.02 -19.88
CA GLN A 147 11.68 -5.48 -19.81
C GLN A 147 11.43 -5.98 -18.39
N LEU A 148 12.14 -5.43 -17.39
CA LEU A 148 11.93 -5.78 -15.98
C LEU A 148 10.48 -5.54 -15.52
N THR A 149 9.87 -4.44 -15.97
CA THR A 149 8.47 -4.14 -15.67
C THR A 149 7.52 -5.14 -16.33
N ASN A 150 7.79 -5.53 -17.59
CA ASN A 150 6.99 -6.52 -18.30
C ASN A 150 7.10 -7.92 -17.67
N ASP A 151 8.31 -8.35 -17.30
CA ASP A 151 8.54 -9.62 -16.59
C ASP A 151 7.80 -9.64 -15.25
N PHE A 152 7.85 -8.54 -14.51
CA PHE A 152 7.16 -8.42 -13.24
C PHE A 152 5.63 -8.44 -13.43
N ARG A 153 5.10 -7.81 -14.47
CA ARG A 153 3.67 -7.85 -14.82
C ARG A 153 3.21 -9.29 -15.08
N GLN A 154 3.93 -10.05 -15.89
CA GLN A 154 3.61 -11.46 -16.17
C GLN A 154 3.64 -12.33 -14.90
N ALA A 155 4.62 -12.08 -14.02
CA ALA A 155 4.69 -12.75 -12.73
C ALA A 155 3.46 -12.41 -11.86
N LEU A 156 3.02 -11.15 -11.82
CA LEU A 156 1.83 -10.74 -11.08
C LEU A 156 0.55 -11.37 -11.63
N ASP A 157 0.39 -11.48 -12.94
CA ASP A 157 -0.79 -12.11 -13.55
C ASP A 157 -0.86 -13.60 -13.20
N THR A 158 0.28 -14.29 -13.14
CA THR A 158 0.37 -15.69 -12.69
C THR A 158 0.04 -15.82 -11.21
N LEU A 159 0.63 -14.97 -10.36
CA LEU A 159 0.42 -14.97 -8.91
C LEU A 159 -1.02 -14.58 -8.53
N PHE A 160 -1.68 -13.76 -9.33
CA PHE A 160 -3.08 -13.38 -9.10
C PHE A 160 -4.05 -14.56 -9.22
N GLN A 161 -3.70 -15.59 -9.99
CA GLN A 161 -4.47 -16.82 -10.10
C GLN A 161 -4.22 -17.79 -8.95
N ASP A 162 -3.15 -17.61 -8.16
CA ASP A 162 -2.86 -18.46 -7.00
C ASP A 162 -3.74 -18.06 -5.81
N PRO A 163 -4.63 -18.95 -5.32
CA PRO A 163 -5.47 -18.67 -4.15
C PRO A 163 -4.67 -18.28 -2.89
N LYS A 164 -3.43 -18.75 -2.75
CA LYS A 164 -2.56 -18.45 -1.60
C LYS A 164 -2.06 -17.00 -1.61
N GLU A 165 -1.98 -16.40 -2.78
CA GLU A 165 -1.46 -15.05 -2.99
C GLU A 165 -2.59 -14.01 -3.04
N ARG A 166 -3.86 -14.47 -3.16
CA ARG A 166 -5.04 -13.59 -3.28
C ARG A 166 -5.07 -12.49 -2.22
N ARG A 167 -4.70 -12.86 -0.99
CA ARG A 167 -4.68 -11.95 0.16
C ARG A 167 -3.77 -10.75 -0.04
N VAL A 168 -2.67 -10.89 -0.78
CA VAL A 168 -1.80 -9.75 -1.10
C VAL A 168 -2.55 -8.72 -1.94
N PHE A 169 -3.26 -9.17 -2.97
CA PHE A 169 -3.99 -8.29 -3.88
C PHE A 169 -5.20 -7.63 -3.22
N ASP A 170 -5.79 -8.24 -2.20
CA ASP A 170 -6.88 -7.63 -1.42
C ASP A 170 -6.40 -6.43 -0.59
N TYR A 171 -5.16 -6.45 -0.11
CA TYR A 171 -4.56 -5.33 0.64
C TYR A 171 -3.82 -4.35 -0.25
N LEU A 172 -3.16 -4.83 -1.31
CA LEU A 172 -2.30 -4.04 -2.19
C LEU A 172 -2.41 -4.52 -3.63
N ASP A 173 -3.21 -3.81 -4.43
CA ASP A 173 -3.40 -4.11 -5.84
C ASP A 173 -2.21 -3.63 -6.68
N LEU A 174 -1.17 -4.48 -6.76
CA LEU A 174 0.03 -4.24 -7.56
C LEU A 174 -0.24 -4.21 -9.07
N ARG A 175 -1.32 -4.85 -9.54
CA ARG A 175 -1.71 -4.83 -10.95
C ARG A 175 -2.29 -3.48 -11.32
N ALA A 176 -3.13 -2.91 -10.45
CA ALA A 176 -3.63 -1.55 -10.61
C ALA A 176 -2.50 -0.51 -10.57
N TRP A 177 -1.49 -0.70 -9.72
CA TRP A 177 -0.33 0.20 -9.64
C TRP A 177 0.47 0.29 -10.95
N LEU A 178 0.79 -0.87 -11.57
CA LEU A 178 1.52 -0.91 -12.84
C LEU A 178 0.70 -0.40 -14.03
N GLY A 179 -0.61 -0.25 -13.88
CA GLY A 179 -1.53 0.12 -14.94
C GLY A 179 -1.73 -0.98 -15.99
N PRO A 180 -2.68 -0.79 -16.93
CA PRO A 180 -2.78 -1.64 -18.10
C PRO A 180 -1.45 -1.56 -18.89
N GLY A 181 -0.98 -2.72 -19.35
CA GLY A 181 0.17 -2.82 -20.25
C GLY A 181 -0.17 -2.32 -21.64
#